data_AF-A0A4R2GZK9-F1
#
_entry.id   AF-A0A4R2GZK9-F1
#
_cell.length_a   1.000
_cell.length_b   1.000
_cell.length_c   1.000
_cell.angle_alpha   90.00
_cell.angle_beta   90.00
_cell.angle_gamma   90.00
#
_symmetry.space_group_name_H-M   'P 1'
#
loop_
_entity.id
_entity.type
_entity.pdbx_description
1 polymer ?
#
loop_
_entity_poly.entity_id
_entity_poly.type
_entity_poly.pdbx_seq_one_letter_code
_entity_poly.pdbx_strand_id
1 'polypeptide(L)'
;MTKEARAGSLPLMMRAAGLAVVALLLASCGETGGVERPSTASTRTPSSLPSATATIPEVTRTPEREQTSSTSEPTRSPEPEQTSSSSEPTRSPGREGNTSPTETAPEPTRSSEAVAAPSPTQSAPEPTRTESSAPEETTSPTETAPTADPLQTTSPSVQPTSAESDGAPAWLSWLLVALLVALAVAVPLLVRASHRREWRDELAAAEDEVAWFARGLIPRLRQLGSLAEVAGGWNLAESRVAAVEDRLTALEPSAPDDVAQARALDLRDAVRAARGQIEALLAAGRQETMTQDLDAVAAQLEQVLRAPVPLD
;
A
#
# COMPACT_ATOMS: atom_id res chain seq x y z
N MET A 1 17.50 -20.86 20.11
CA MET A 1 17.72 -19.91 21.22
C MET A 1 17.32 -18.51 20.73
N THR A 2 16.11 -18.29 20.19
CA THR A 2 14.81 -18.05 20.89
C THR A 2 14.86 -16.96 21.95
N LYS A 3 14.83 -15.70 21.50
CA LYS A 3 14.56 -14.51 22.32
C LYS A 3 13.56 -13.61 21.59
N GLU A 4 12.40 -14.16 21.27
CA GLU A 4 11.22 -13.40 20.88
C GLU A 4 10.11 -13.72 21.87
N ALA A 5 9.74 -12.74 22.69
CA ALA A 5 8.40 -12.54 23.24
C ALA A 5 8.47 -11.45 24.33
N ARG A 6 7.43 -10.60 24.38
CA ARG A 6 7.13 -9.52 25.35
C ARG A 6 7.49 -8.10 24.90
N ALA A 7 6.90 -7.65 23.78
CA ALA A 7 6.67 -6.22 23.56
C ALA A 7 5.23 -5.87 23.15
N GLY A 8 4.31 -6.85 23.07
CA GLY A 8 2.96 -6.65 22.53
C GLY A 8 1.80 -6.47 23.53
N SER A 9 1.98 -6.65 24.85
CA SER A 9 0.82 -6.71 25.78
C SER A 9 0.44 -5.38 26.45
N LEU A 10 1.34 -4.39 26.48
CA LEU A 10 1.08 -3.10 27.11
C LEU A 10 -0.02 -2.24 26.43
N PRO A 11 -0.12 -2.15 25.09
CA PRO A 11 -1.19 -1.36 24.47
C PRO A 11 -2.57 -2.02 24.59
N LEU A 12 -2.62 -3.35 24.76
CA LEU A 12 -3.87 -4.10 24.93
C LEU A 12 -4.45 -3.94 26.34
N MET A 13 -3.60 -3.96 27.39
CA MET A 13 -4.05 -3.73 28.76
C MET A 13 -4.59 -2.30 28.98
N MET A 14 -3.98 -1.27 28.36
CA MET A 14 -4.50 0.10 28.45
C MET A 14 -5.84 0.27 27.73
N ARG A 15 -6.07 -0.41 26.59
CA ARG A 15 -7.36 -0.37 25.89
C ARG A 15 -8.46 -1.12 26.64
N ALA A 16 -8.13 -2.25 27.26
CA ALA A 16 -9.08 -2.99 28.10
C ALA A 16 -9.46 -2.20 29.37
N ALA A 17 -8.51 -1.53 30.01
CA ALA A 17 -8.79 -0.66 31.16
C ALA A 17 -9.67 0.54 30.77
N GLY A 18 -9.42 1.16 29.61
CA GLY A 18 -10.26 2.25 29.10
C GLY A 18 -11.69 1.81 28.79
N LEU A 19 -11.87 0.66 28.13
CA LEU A 19 -13.20 0.09 27.86
C LEU A 19 -13.93 -0.33 29.13
N ALA A 20 -13.22 -0.87 30.13
CA ALA A 20 -13.80 -1.22 31.42
C ALA A 20 -14.32 0.02 32.16
N VAL A 21 -13.59 1.14 32.14
CA VAL A 21 -14.04 2.40 32.76
C VAL A 21 -15.25 2.99 32.03
N VAL A 22 -15.28 2.94 30.69
CA VAL A 22 -16.45 3.39 29.90
C VAL A 22 -17.67 2.50 30.15
N ALA A 23 -17.49 1.18 30.22
CA ALA A 23 -18.56 0.24 30.53
C ALA A 23 -19.08 0.43 31.97
N LEU A 24 -18.21 0.72 32.94
CA LEU A 24 -18.62 1.02 34.32
C LEU A 24 -19.44 2.33 34.40
N LEU A 25 -19.08 3.34 33.63
CA LEU A 25 -19.80 4.61 33.55
C LEU A 25 -21.17 4.46 32.86
N LEU A 26 -21.27 3.58 31.86
CA LEU A 26 -22.55 3.25 31.19
C LEU A 26 -23.45 2.39 32.07
N ALA A 27 -22.91 1.44 32.82
CA ALA A 27 -23.66 0.62 33.77
C ALA A 27 -24.15 1.43 34.99
N SER A 28 -23.45 2.49 35.37
CA SER A 28 -23.83 3.41 36.44
C SER A 28 -24.95 4.40 36.05
N CYS A 29 -25.35 4.47 34.78
CA CYS A 29 -26.41 5.37 34.29
C CYS A 29 -27.68 4.61 33.90
N GLY A 30 -27.89 3.42 34.47
CA GLY A 30 -29.08 2.60 34.31
C GLY A 30 -30.14 2.84 35.39
N GLU A 31 -30.47 4.10 35.70
CA GLU A 31 -31.72 4.43 36.39
C GLU A 31 -32.67 5.09 35.39
N THR A 32 -33.66 4.31 35.03
CA THR A 32 -34.86 4.55 34.22
C THR A 32 -35.43 5.98 34.28
N GLY A 33 -35.31 6.71 33.18
CA GLY A 33 -36.15 7.86 32.84
C GLY A 33 -36.55 7.77 31.36
N GLY A 34 -37.81 7.48 31.10
CA GLY A 34 -38.34 7.25 29.76
C GLY A 34 -38.16 8.45 28.84
N VAL A 35 -37.34 8.30 27.81
CA VAL A 35 -37.28 9.24 26.70
C VAL A 35 -38.31 8.79 25.66
N GLU A 36 -39.39 9.55 25.57
CA GLU A 36 -40.34 9.48 24.46
C GLU A 36 -39.58 9.52 23.14
N ARG A 37 -39.76 8.46 22.34
CA ARG A 37 -39.30 8.38 20.95
C ARG A 37 -39.89 9.57 20.16
N PRO A 38 -39.07 10.48 19.60
CA PRO A 38 -39.51 11.20 18.42
C PRO A 38 -39.60 10.19 17.28
N SER A 39 -40.83 9.94 16.85
CA SER A 39 -41.15 9.13 15.67
C SER A 39 -40.69 9.90 14.43
N THR A 40 -39.41 9.80 14.07
CA THR A 40 -38.92 10.26 12.77
C THR A 40 -39.18 9.15 11.77
N ALA A 41 -40.31 9.27 11.06
CA ALA A 41 -40.56 8.54 9.83
C ALA A 41 -39.44 8.86 8.83
N SER A 42 -38.42 7.99 8.79
CA SER A 42 -37.37 8.05 7.79
C SER A 42 -37.88 7.35 6.54
N THR A 43 -38.54 8.11 5.69
CA THR A 43 -38.79 7.73 4.29
C THR A 43 -37.43 7.62 3.59
N ARG A 44 -36.81 6.44 3.67
CA ARG A 44 -35.71 6.09 2.77
C ARG A 44 -36.30 5.75 1.41
N THR A 45 -36.33 6.74 0.53
CA THR A 45 -36.34 6.52 -0.91
C THR A 45 -35.10 5.69 -1.26
N PRO A 46 -35.21 4.55 -1.97
CA PRO A 46 -34.05 3.82 -2.43
C PRO A 46 -33.29 4.70 -3.43
N SER A 47 -32.14 5.21 -2.99
CA SER A 47 -31.22 5.89 -3.88
C SER A 47 -30.65 4.85 -4.83
N SER A 48 -31.03 5.01 -6.09
CA SER A 48 -30.52 4.37 -7.29
C SER A 48 -29.08 3.91 -7.16
N LEU A 49 -28.88 2.61 -7.30
CA LEU A 49 -27.60 2.03 -7.68
C LEU A 49 -27.05 2.78 -8.91
N PRO A 50 -25.78 3.20 -8.94
CA PRO A 50 -25.13 3.45 -10.22
C PRO A 50 -24.93 2.08 -10.88
N SER A 51 -25.73 1.79 -11.91
CA SER A 51 -25.34 0.78 -12.90
C SER A 51 -24.00 1.19 -13.47
N ALA A 52 -22.95 0.49 -13.07
CA ALA A 52 -21.70 0.49 -13.82
C ALA A 52 -21.97 -0.21 -15.15
N THR A 53 -22.45 0.55 -16.13
CA THR A 53 -22.41 0.17 -17.53
C THR A 53 -20.94 0.11 -17.91
N ALA A 54 -20.35 -1.09 -17.82
CA ALA A 54 -19.11 -1.39 -18.50
C ALA A 54 -19.40 -1.36 -20.01
N THR A 55 -19.26 -0.18 -20.62
CA THR A 55 -19.17 -0.04 -22.07
C THR A 55 -17.86 -0.66 -22.48
N ILE A 56 -17.89 -1.95 -22.80
CA ILE A 56 -16.88 -2.61 -23.60
C ILE A 56 -16.88 -1.85 -24.94
N PRO A 57 -15.77 -1.21 -25.36
CA PRO A 57 -15.69 -0.74 -26.73
C PRO A 57 -15.73 -1.98 -27.62
N GLU A 58 -16.89 -2.17 -28.25
CA GLU A 58 -17.06 -3.10 -29.35
C GLU A 58 -16.06 -2.66 -30.42
N VAL A 59 -14.99 -3.43 -30.58
CA VAL A 59 -14.05 -3.28 -31.69
C VAL A 59 -14.82 -3.67 -32.95
N THR A 60 -15.54 -2.69 -33.48
CA THR A 60 -16.18 -2.75 -34.78
C THR A 60 -15.07 -2.80 -35.82
N ARG A 61 -14.67 -4.02 -36.18
CA ARG A 61 -14.13 -4.30 -37.50
C ARG A 61 -15.27 -4.06 -38.51
N THR A 62 -15.20 -2.94 -39.22
CA THR A 62 -15.85 -2.82 -40.53
C THR A 62 -14.76 -2.63 -41.58
N PRO A 63 -14.74 -3.46 -42.64
CA PRO A 63 -13.85 -3.32 -43.78
C PRO A 63 -14.39 -2.24 -44.74
N GLU A 64 -13.80 -2.14 -45.94
CA GLU A 64 -14.24 -1.31 -47.09
C GLU A 64 -13.72 0.15 -47.03
N ARG A 65 -12.65 0.50 -47.76
CA ARG A 65 -12.57 0.68 -49.22
C ARG A 65 -13.76 1.49 -49.76
N GLU A 66 -13.57 2.79 -49.97
CA GLU A 66 -13.49 3.42 -51.29
C GLU A 66 -13.38 4.95 -51.18
N GLN A 67 -12.60 5.49 -52.12
CA GLN A 67 -12.59 6.83 -52.72
C GLN A 67 -13.62 7.85 -52.21
N THR A 68 -13.19 9.09 -51.98
CA THR A 68 -13.42 10.23 -52.91
C THR A 68 -12.95 11.55 -52.33
N SER A 69 -12.52 12.42 -53.25
CA SER A 69 -11.95 13.75 -53.11
C SER A 69 -12.87 14.77 -52.44
N SER A 70 -12.29 15.75 -51.73
CA SER A 70 -12.63 17.20 -51.73
C SER A 70 -11.67 17.90 -50.74
N THR A 71 -10.74 18.75 -51.18
CA THR A 71 -10.92 20.14 -51.66
C THR A 71 -11.58 21.05 -50.62
N SER A 72 -10.78 21.93 -50.02
CA SER A 72 -11.04 23.33 -49.56
C SER A 72 -9.93 23.70 -48.55
N GLU A 73 -8.83 24.30 -48.98
CA GLU A 73 -8.58 25.76 -49.05
C GLU A 73 -7.94 26.32 -47.75
N PRO A 74 -6.65 26.74 -47.77
CA PRO A 74 -5.94 27.22 -46.59
C PRO A 74 -5.98 28.75 -46.45
N THR A 75 -6.34 29.24 -45.26
CA THR A 75 -6.22 30.66 -44.88
C THR A 75 -4.78 31.00 -44.49
N ARG A 76 -4.12 31.65 -45.45
CA ARG A 76 -3.00 32.62 -45.47
C ARG A 76 -2.75 33.39 -44.13
N SER A 77 -1.55 33.30 -43.51
CA SER A 77 -0.34 34.22 -43.58
C SER A 77 -0.33 35.36 -42.52
N PRO A 78 0.80 36.01 -42.10
CA PRO A 78 2.23 35.95 -42.52
C PRO A 78 3.25 35.60 -41.40
N GLU A 79 4.41 34.98 -41.68
CA GLU A 79 5.75 35.54 -42.09
C GLU A 79 6.48 36.29 -40.95
N PRO A 80 7.73 35.90 -40.63
CA PRO A 80 8.86 36.63 -41.22
C PRO A 80 9.94 35.75 -41.86
N GLU A 81 10.50 36.35 -42.90
CA GLU A 81 11.74 36.13 -43.63
C GLU A 81 12.88 35.51 -42.80
N GLN A 82 13.58 34.53 -43.39
CA GLN A 82 15.02 34.66 -43.69
C GLN A 82 15.55 33.49 -44.54
N THR A 83 15.84 33.86 -45.80
CA THR A 83 17.04 33.53 -46.60
C THR A 83 17.62 32.10 -46.62
N SER A 84 17.47 31.53 -47.80
CA SER A 84 18.07 30.34 -48.37
C SER A 84 19.60 30.40 -48.58
N SER A 85 20.25 29.23 -48.52
CA SER A 85 21.41 28.82 -49.33
C SER A 85 21.37 27.29 -49.36
N SER A 86 20.74 26.62 -50.32
CA SER A 86 21.08 26.44 -51.74
C SER A 86 22.50 25.91 -51.97
N SER A 87 22.60 24.60 -52.07
CA SER A 87 23.68 23.86 -52.77
C SER A 87 23.15 22.48 -53.18
N GLU A 88 22.44 22.44 -54.31
CA GLU A 88 22.49 21.31 -55.26
C GLU A 88 23.88 21.31 -55.97
N PRO A 89 24.26 20.34 -56.82
CA PRO A 89 23.69 19.01 -57.13
C PRO A 89 24.78 17.91 -57.16
N THR A 90 24.41 16.64 -57.40
CA THR A 90 25.00 15.81 -58.49
C THR A 90 24.30 14.44 -58.59
N ARG A 91 23.60 14.27 -59.72
CA ARG A 91 23.19 12.99 -60.32
C ARG A 91 24.42 12.18 -60.77
N SER A 92 24.36 10.86 -60.62
CA SER A 92 24.57 9.95 -61.76
C SER A 92 24.11 8.51 -61.48
N PRO A 93 23.82 7.74 -62.55
CA PRO A 93 22.82 6.67 -62.55
C PRO A 93 23.39 5.26 -62.73
N GLY A 94 22.53 4.26 -62.51
CA GLY A 94 22.52 3.02 -63.29
C GLY A 94 23.21 1.80 -62.66
N ARG A 95 22.40 0.79 -62.31
CA ARG A 95 22.65 -0.56 -62.81
C ARG A 95 21.40 -1.43 -62.75
N GLU A 96 20.98 -1.86 -63.93
CA GLU A 96 20.08 -2.98 -64.17
C GLU A 96 20.67 -4.26 -63.58
N GLY A 97 19.79 -5.10 -63.02
CA GLY A 97 20.17 -6.37 -62.40
C GLY A 97 18.96 -7.28 -62.22
N ASN A 98 18.34 -7.63 -63.35
CA ASN A 98 17.36 -8.70 -63.45
C ASN A 98 18.03 -10.06 -63.21
N THR A 99 17.73 -10.74 -62.10
CA THR A 99 17.77 -12.20 -61.98
C THR A 99 16.83 -12.67 -60.88
N SER A 100 15.65 -13.14 -61.27
CA SER A 100 14.95 -14.26 -60.61
C SER A 100 15.80 -15.52 -60.83
N PRO A 101 15.92 -16.49 -59.89
CA PRO A 101 14.79 -17.40 -59.67
C PRO A 101 14.68 -18.07 -58.28
N THR A 102 13.56 -18.76 -58.12
CA THR A 102 13.38 -19.99 -57.33
C THR A 102 13.26 -19.85 -55.81
N GLU A 103 12.03 -19.60 -55.42
CA GLU A 103 11.37 -20.18 -54.25
C GLU A 103 11.64 -21.69 -54.16
N THR A 104 12.48 -22.10 -53.20
CA THR A 104 12.52 -23.47 -52.69
C THR A 104 12.16 -23.39 -51.22
N ALA A 105 10.88 -23.61 -50.95
CA ALA A 105 10.35 -23.82 -49.62
C ALA A 105 10.84 -25.18 -49.10
N PRO A 106 11.57 -25.27 -47.98
CA PRO A 106 11.67 -26.52 -47.26
C PRO A 106 10.36 -26.75 -46.51
N GLU A 107 9.65 -27.83 -46.85
CA GLU A 107 8.62 -28.43 -46.00
C GLU A 107 9.22 -28.69 -44.61
N PRO A 108 8.69 -28.11 -43.51
CA PRO A 108 8.99 -28.64 -42.20
C PRO A 108 8.24 -29.95 -42.03
N THR A 109 8.96 -31.06 -42.14
CA THR A 109 8.50 -32.38 -41.75
C THR A 109 8.07 -32.33 -40.28
N ARG A 110 6.75 -32.33 -40.07
CA ARG A 110 6.10 -32.36 -38.76
C ARG A 110 6.30 -33.77 -38.17
N SER A 111 7.45 -33.99 -37.55
CA SER A 111 7.63 -35.13 -36.63
C SER A 111 6.91 -34.79 -35.33
N SER A 112 5.65 -35.22 -35.22
CA SER A 112 4.94 -35.35 -33.95
C SER A 112 5.58 -36.50 -33.17
N GLU A 113 6.75 -36.26 -32.58
CA GLU A 113 7.21 -37.07 -31.46
C GLU A 113 6.51 -36.52 -30.22
N ALA A 114 5.39 -37.16 -29.89
CA ALA A 114 4.69 -36.99 -28.63
C ALA A 114 5.63 -37.44 -27.50
N VAL A 115 6.55 -36.57 -27.10
CA VAL A 115 7.25 -36.70 -25.82
C VAL A 115 6.17 -36.55 -24.77
N ALA A 116 5.88 -37.67 -24.11
CA ALA A 116 4.97 -37.76 -22.99
C ALA A 116 5.27 -36.62 -22.02
N ALA A 117 4.28 -35.72 -21.88
CA ALA A 117 4.30 -34.72 -20.84
C ALA A 117 4.56 -35.46 -19.50
N PRO A 118 5.59 -35.11 -18.73
CA PRO A 118 5.62 -35.54 -17.35
C PRO A 118 4.35 -34.97 -16.73
N SER A 119 3.46 -35.85 -16.28
CA SER A 119 2.30 -35.47 -15.47
C SER A 119 2.81 -34.47 -14.43
N PRO A 120 2.16 -33.30 -14.26
CA PRO A 120 2.40 -32.53 -13.06
C PRO A 120 1.96 -33.45 -11.92
N THR A 121 2.93 -34.07 -11.26
CA THR A 121 2.75 -34.52 -9.89
C THR A 121 2.42 -33.25 -9.12
N GLN A 122 1.13 -32.93 -9.07
CA GLN A 122 0.54 -32.17 -7.99
C GLN A 122 0.84 -33.00 -6.75
N SER A 123 2.03 -32.82 -6.19
CA SER A 123 2.22 -32.96 -4.77
C SER A 123 1.32 -31.88 -4.17
N ALA A 124 0.07 -32.27 -3.94
CA ALA A 124 -0.78 -31.61 -2.98
C ALA A 124 0.08 -31.39 -1.72
N PRO A 125 0.22 -30.15 -1.23
CA PRO A 125 0.87 -29.96 0.05
C PRO A 125 0.08 -30.79 1.06
N GLU A 126 0.73 -31.83 1.56
CA GLU A 126 0.29 -32.56 2.74
C GLU A 126 0.00 -31.49 3.80
N PRO A 127 -1.23 -31.37 4.32
CA PRO A 127 -1.52 -30.41 5.35
C PRO A 127 -0.66 -30.78 6.54
N THR A 128 0.43 -30.05 6.73
CA THR A 128 1.21 -30.11 7.95
C THR A 128 0.27 -29.64 9.04
N ARG A 129 -0.31 -30.63 9.72
CA ARG A 129 -1.18 -30.48 10.86
C ARG A 129 -0.26 -29.92 11.95
N THR A 130 -0.22 -28.59 12.07
CA THR A 130 0.36 -27.93 13.23
C THR A 130 -0.43 -28.41 14.42
N GLU A 131 0.17 -29.34 15.17
CA GLU A 131 -0.29 -29.74 16.48
C GLU A 131 -0.32 -28.49 17.36
N SER A 132 -1.54 -28.00 17.56
CA SER A 132 -1.88 -27.01 18.57
C SER A 132 -1.62 -27.66 19.93
N SER A 133 -0.39 -27.57 20.42
CA SER A 133 -0.08 -27.86 21.82
C SER A 133 -0.92 -26.91 22.68
N ALA A 134 -1.86 -27.52 23.39
CA ALA A 134 -2.72 -26.90 24.37
C ALA A 134 -1.90 -26.11 25.40
N PRO A 135 -2.29 -24.89 25.77
CA PRO A 135 -1.82 -24.31 27.02
C PRO A 135 -2.42 -25.10 28.18
N GLU A 136 -1.55 -25.69 29.01
CA GLU A 136 -1.90 -26.22 30.32
C GLU A 136 -2.57 -25.11 31.17
N GLU A 137 -3.85 -25.31 31.47
CA GLU A 137 -4.55 -24.55 32.50
C GLU A 137 -3.96 -24.92 33.86
N THR A 138 -3.02 -24.11 34.36
CA THR A 138 -2.67 -24.13 35.79
C THR A 138 -3.78 -23.44 36.56
N THR A 139 -4.73 -24.25 37.00
CA THR A 139 -5.68 -23.93 38.06
C THR A 139 -4.93 -23.84 39.39
N SER A 140 -5.03 -22.70 40.06
CA SER A 140 -4.63 -22.57 41.46
C SER A 140 -5.87 -22.16 42.26
N PRO A 141 -6.53 -23.08 42.98
CA PRO A 141 -7.54 -22.72 43.96
C PRO A 141 -6.81 -22.27 45.24
N THR A 142 -7.18 -21.11 45.77
CA THR A 142 -6.92 -20.81 47.19
C THR A 142 -8.21 -20.31 47.80
N GLU A 143 -8.94 -21.31 48.25
CA GLU A 143 -10.05 -21.26 49.18
C GLU A 143 -9.47 -20.96 50.57
N THR A 144 -9.92 -19.87 51.21
CA THR A 144 -9.78 -19.69 52.66
C THR A 144 -10.98 -18.93 53.17
N ALA A 145 -11.90 -19.68 53.76
CA ALA A 145 -12.85 -19.28 54.79
C ALA A 145 -12.88 -20.43 55.82
N PRO A 146 -13.48 -20.32 57.02
CA PRO A 146 -14.04 -19.17 57.73
C PRO A 146 -13.50 -19.03 59.18
N THR A 147 -13.80 -17.95 59.89
CA THR A 147 -13.97 -17.99 61.35
C THR A 147 -15.01 -16.96 61.75
N ALA A 148 -16.11 -17.47 62.30
CA ALA A 148 -17.17 -16.73 62.95
C ALA A 148 -16.73 -16.25 64.34
N ASP A 149 -17.26 -15.11 64.79
CA ASP A 149 -18.06 -15.11 66.02
C ASP A 149 -18.96 -13.85 66.08
N PRO A 150 -20.22 -13.96 66.56
CA PRO A 150 -21.19 -12.89 66.60
C PRO A 150 -21.25 -12.26 67.99
N LEU A 151 -21.41 -10.93 68.05
CA LEU A 151 -22.02 -10.28 69.22
C LEU A 151 -23.02 -9.23 68.75
N GLN A 152 -24.28 -9.56 68.97
CA GLN A 152 -25.43 -8.68 68.97
C GLN A 152 -25.16 -7.47 69.85
N THR A 153 -25.63 -6.27 69.47
CA THR A 153 -26.16 -5.26 70.41
C THR A 153 -26.88 -4.14 69.66
N THR A 154 -28.18 -4.02 70.01
CA THR A 154 -29.10 -2.87 69.93
C THR A 154 -29.46 -2.23 68.59
N SER A 155 -30.71 -2.53 68.21
CA SER A 155 -31.65 -1.66 67.51
C SER A 155 -31.77 -0.28 68.18
N PRO A 156 -31.77 0.80 67.38
CA PRO A 156 -32.87 1.74 67.49
C PRO A 156 -33.62 1.90 66.16
N SER A 157 -34.93 1.71 66.25
CA SER A 157 -35.93 2.17 65.30
C SER A 157 -35.79 3.67 65.08
N VAL A 158 -35.26 4.09 63.94
CA VAL A 158 -35.32 5.48 63.48
C VAL A 158 -36.06 5.53 62.15
N GLN A 159 -37.13 6.32 62.20
CA GLN A 159 -38.04 6.76 61.15
C GLN A 159 -37.38 6.99 59.79
N PRO A 160 -37.98 6.56 58.65
CA PRO A 160 -37.57 7.02 57.34
C PRO A 160 -38.02 8.47 57.17
N THR A 161 -37.17 9.41 57.58
CA THR A 161 -37.29 10.81 57.19
C THR A 161 -37.03 10.88 55.70
N SER A 162 -37.99 11.44 54.96
CA SER A 162 -37.91 11.78 53.54
C SER A 162 -36.49 12.18 53.16
N ALA A 163 -35.90 11.42 52.23
CA ALA A 163 -34.59 11.65 51.67
C ALA A 163 -34.63 12.93 50.82
N GLU A 164 -34.58 14.06 51.51
CA GLU A 164 -34.47 15.38 50.92
C GLU A 164 -33.02 15.56 50.44
N SER A 165 -32.87 15.70 49.13
CA SER A 165 -31.67 16.13 48.39
C SER A 165 -30.52 15.12 48.22
N ASP A 166 -30.74 14.14 47.33
CA ASP A 166 -29.67 13.47 46.55
C ASP A 166 -28.96 14.46 45.61
N GLY A 167 -28.27 15.45 46.20
CA GLY A 167 -27.37 16.34 45.47
C GLY A 167 -26.07 15.61 45.21
N ALA A 168 -25.76 15.32 43.94
CA ALA A 168 -24.46 14.76 43.55
C ALA A 168 -23.33 15.57 44.22
N PRO A 169 -22.39 14.92 44.93
CA PRO A 169 -21.36 15.63 45.66
C PRO A 169 -20.58 16.58 44.73
N ALA A 170 -20.31 17.81 45.18
CA ALA A 170 -19.63 18.82 44.37
C ALA A 170 -18.25 18.38 43.83
N TRP A 171 -17.58 17.41 44.46
CA TRP A 171 -16.33 16.84 43.94
C TRP A 171 -16.54 15.97 42.68
N LEU A 172 -17.72 15.37 42.52
CA LEU A 172 -18.07 14.51 41.40
C LEU A 172 -18.20 15.32 40.10
N SER A 173 -18.79 16.53 40.17
CA SER A 173 -18.87 17.41 39.01
C SER A 173 -17.48 17.90 38.56
N TRP A 174 -16.57 18.19 39.50
CA TRP A 174 -15.17 18.49 39.17
C TRP A 174 -14.45 17.32 38.49
N LEU A 175 -14.68 16.08 38.94
CA LEU A 175 -14.13 14.90 38.26
C LEU A 175 -14.69 14.72 36.85
N LEU A 176 -15.99 14.96 36.65
CA LEU A 176 -16.60 14.85 35.33
C LEU A 176 -16.04 15.90 34.36
N VAL A 177 -15.84 17.13 34.82
CA VAL A 177 -15.16 18.17 34.04
C VAL A 177 -13.71 17.77 33.75
N ALA A 178 -12.96 17.29 34.73
CA ALA A 178 -11.58 16.83 34.54
C ALA A 178 -11.49 15.68 33.55
N LEU A 179 -12.43 14.73 33.59
CA LEU A 179 -12.50 13.60 32.66
C LEU A 179 -12.81 14.07 31.23
N LEU A 180 -13.75 15.00 31.05
CA LEU A 180 -14.06 15.57 29.73
C LEU A 180 -12.85 16.31 29.15
N VAL A 181 -12.12 17.08 29.97
CA VAL A 181 -10.89 17.76 29.56
C VAL A 181 -9.80 16.73 29.19
N ALA A 182 -9.61 15.70 30.02
CA ALA A 182 -8.64 14.65 29.74
C ALA A 182 -8.95 13.94 28.41
N LEU A 183 -10.23 13.63 28.14
CA LEU A 183 -10.64 12.99 26.89
C LEU A 183 -10.43 13.92 25.68
N ALA A 184 -10.75 15.21 25.81
CA ALA A 184 -10.56 16.20 24.77
C ALA A 184 -9.09 16.34 24.35
N VAL A 185 -8.15 16.10 25.26
CA VAL A 185 -6.70 16.11 24.98
C VAL A 185 -6.19 14.73 24.53
N ALA A 186 -6.67 13.64 25.15
CA ALA A 186 -6.17 12.29 24.87
C ALA A 186 -6.54 11.79 23.47
N VAL A 187 -7.76 12.07 23.00
CA VAL A 187 -8.23 11.62 21.67
C VAL A 187 -7.37 12.17 20.52
N PRO A 188 -7.12 13.49 20.38
CA PRO A 188 -6.30 14.01 19.28
C PRO A 188 -4.85 13.53 19.37
N LEU A 189 -4.30 13.33 20.57
CA LEU A 189 -2.97 12.73 20.73
C LEU A 189 -2.93 11.28 20.25
N LEU A 190 -3.99 10.50 20.51
CA LEU A 190 -4.08 9.13 20.07
C LEU A 190 -4.22 9.02 18.54
N VAL A 191 -5.04 9.88 17.92
CA VAL A 191 -5.17 9.95 16.44
C VAL A 191 -3.84 10.37 15.81
N ARG A 192 -3.16 11.35 16.39
CA ARG A 192 -1.82 11.76 15.94
C ARG A 192 -0.80 10.62 16.08
N ALA A 193 -0.91 9.82 17.14
CA ALA A 193 -0.03 8.68 17.35
C ALA A 193 -0.34 7.52 16.40
N SER A 194 -1.60 7.25 16.05
CA SER A 194 -1.97 6.21 15.07
C SER A 194 -1.53 6.58 13.67
N HIS A 195 -1.77 7.83 13.25
CA HIS A 195 -1.31 8.32 11.95
C HIS A 195 0.21 8.23 11.81
N ARG A 196 0.95 8.52 12.89
CA ARG A 196 2.41 8.35 12.94
C ARG A 196 2.87 6.89 12.84
N ARG A 197 2.02 5.92 13.16
CA ARG A 197 2.33 4.49 13.02
C ARG A 197 2.02 4.04 11.61
N GLU A 198 0.82 4.35 11.12
CA GLU A 198 0.39 4.06 9.74
C GLU A 198 1.38 4.61 8.72
N TRP A 199 1.80 5.88 8.87
CA TRP A 199 2.81 6.48 7.99
C TRP A 199 4.15 5.74 8.04
N ARG A 200 4.59 5.27 9.23
CA ARG A 200 5.86 4.53 9.37
C ARG A 200 5.77 3.14 8.77
N ASP A 201 4.63 2.48 8.94
CA ASP A 201 4.36 1.16 8.37
C ASP A 201 4.33 1.25 6.83
N GLU A 202 3.72 2.31 6.28
CA GLU A 202 3.72 2.59 4.84
C GLU A 202 5.12 2.93 4.30
N LEU A 203 5.90 3.74 5.02
CA LEU A 203 7.29 4.02 4.65
C LEU A 203 8.13 2.75 4.67
N ALA A 204 8.03 1.93 5.72
CA ALA A 204 8.77 0.67 5.83
C ALA A 204 8.42 -0.29 4.68
N ALA A 205 7.14 -0.39 4.32
CA ALA A 205 6.70 -1.17 3.17
C ALA A 205 7.28 -0.62 1.85
N ALA A 206 7.38 0.70 1.69
CA ALA A 206 8.03 1.30 0.53
C ALA A 206 9.55 1.03 0.52
N GLU A 207 10.23 1.11 1.67
CA GLU A 207 11.66 0.78 1.80
C GLU A 207 11.93 -0.69 1.45
N ASP A 208 11.07 -1.62 1.85
CA ASP A 208 11.17 -3.03 1.48
C ASP A 208 11.02 -3.25 -0.04
N GLU A 209 10.14 -2.50 -0.70
CA GLU A 209 9.98 -2.52 -2.16
C GLU A 209 11.21 -1.92 -2.88
N VAL A 210 11.80 -0.85 -2.35
CA VAL A 210 13.07 -0.30 -2.87
C VAL A 210 14.22 -1.29 -2.63
N ALA A 211 14.24 -1.99 -1.50
CA ALA A 211 15.21 -3.06 -1.24
C ALA A 211 15.02 -4.25 -2.18
N TRP A 212 13.78 -4.62 -2.53
CA TRP A 212 13.49 -5.61 -3.56
C TRP A 212 14.00 -5.16 -4.93
N PHE A 213 13.86 -3.87 -5.28
CA PHE A 213 14.42 -3.33 -6.51
C PHE A 213 15.95 -3.51 -6.54
N ALA A 214 16.65 -3.08 -5.48
CA ALA A 214 18.10 -3.16 -5.40
C ALA A 214 18.65 -4.59 -5.35
N ARG A 215 18.05 -5.47 -4.53
CA ARG A 215 18.59 -6.82 -4.22
C ARG A 215 17.96 -7.95 -5.03
N GLY A 216 16.75 -7.74 -5.54
CA GLY A 216 15.98 -8.73 -6.28
C GLY A 216 15.99 -8.47 -7.78
N LEU A 217 15.48 -7.30 -8.18
CA LEU A 217 15.30 -6.99 -9.60
C LEU A 217 16.65 -6.80 -10.30
N ILE A 218 17.54 -5.96 -9.79
CA ILE A 218 18.81 -5.66 -10.49
C ILE A 218 19.67 -6.93 -10.69
N PRO A 219 19.90 -7.79 -9.68
CA PRO A 219 20.61 -9.05 -9.91
C PRO A 219 19.91 -9.98 -10.90
N ARG A 220 18.58 -10.00 -10.94
CA ARG A 220 17.83 -10.77 -11.93
C ARG A 220 18.03 -10.21 -13.34
N LEU A 221 18.02 -8.89 -13.52
CA LEU A 221 18.33 -8.26 -14.80
C LEU A 221 19.76 -8.57 -15.24
N ARG A 222 20.73 -8.61 -14.32
CA ARG A 222 22.11 -9.01 -14.62
C ARG A 222 22.24 -10.45 -15.10
N GLN A 223 21.38 -11.36 -14.63
CA GLN A 223 21.38 -12.77 -15.05
C GLN A 223 20.83 -12.95 -16.47
N LEU A 224 20.07 -11.98 -16.98
CA LEU A 224 19.61 -11.95 -18.35
C LEU A 224 20.78 -11.50 -19.24
N GLY A 225 21.36 -12.45 -19.97
CA GLY A 225 22.64 -12.27 -20.67
C GLY A 225 22.59 -11.39 -21.91
N SER A 226 21.40 -10.93 -22.30
CA SER A 226 21.20 -10.06 -23.47
C SER A 226 20.39 -8.80 -23.15
N LEU A 227 20.70 -7.71 -23.85
CA LEU A 227 20.01 -6.42 -23.68
C LEU A 227 18.52 -6.51 -23.98
N ALA A 228 18.12 -7.33 -24.95
CA ALA A 228 16.71 -7.55 -25.29
C ALA A 228 15.94 -8.24 -24.16
N GLU A 229 16.54 -9.24 -23.51
CA GLU A 229 15.94 -9.90 -22.35
C GLU A 229 15.83 -8.94 -21.17
N VAL A 230 16.85 -8.11 -20.94
CA VAL A 230 16.82 -7.11 -19.88
C VAL A 230 15.74 -6.07 -20.13
N ALA A 231 15.60 -5.58 -21.37
CA ALA A 231 14.53 -4.66 -21.74
C ALA A 231 13.14 -5.29 -21.47
N GLY A 232 12.97 -6.56 -21.82
CA GLY A 232 11.75 -7.32 -21.52
C GLY A 232 11.50 -7.48 -20.02
N GLY A 233 12.53 -7.82 -19.24
CA GLY A 233 12.44 -7.94 -17.78
C GLY A 233 12.17 -6.61 -17.09
N TRP A 234 12.77 -5.52 -17.59
CA TRP A 234 12.55 -4.17 -17.10
C TRP A 234 11.12 -3.70 -17.35
N ASN A 235 10.58 -3.90 -18.56
CA ASN A 235 9.21 -3.49 -18.91
C ASN A 235 8.16 -4.13 -17.96
N LEU A 236 8.36 -5.39 -17.56
CA LEU A 236 7.49 -6.06 -16.58
C LEU A 236 7.59 -5.44 -15.18
N ALA A 237 8.79 -4.99 -14.78
CA ALA A 237 9.04 -4.45 -13.45
C ALA A 237 8.78 -2.93 -13.34
N GLU A 238 8.79 -2.21 -14.46
CA GLU A 238 8.62 -0.75 -14.54
C GLU A 238 7.33 -0.30 -13.84
N SER A 239 6.22 -1.00 -14.08
CA SER A 239 4.93 -0.71 -13.43
C SER A 239 5.00 -0.78 -11.90
N ARG A 240 5.75 -1.74 -11.34
CA ARG A 240 5.94 -1.89 -9.90
C ARG A 240 6.85 -0.79 -9.34
N VAL A 241 7.93 -0.45 -10.05
CA VAL A 241 8.84 0.63 -9.65
C VAL A 241 8.12 1.98 -9.65
N ALA A 242 7.29 2.26 -10.67
CA ALA A 242 6.45 3.47 -10.74
C ALA A 242 5.47 3.54 -9.57
N ALA A 243 4.82 2.43 -9.20
CA ALA A 243 3.93 2.39 -8.04
C ALA A 243 4.64 2.70 -6.71
N VAL A 244 5.92 2.32 -6.57
CA VAL A 244 6.74 2.67 -5.40
C VAL A 244 7.07 4.17 -5.41
N GLU A 245 7.43 4.74 -6.56
CA GLU A 245 7.67 6.18 -6.73
C GLU A 245 6.43 7.01 -6.37
N ASP A 246 5.24 6.58 -6.82
CA ASP A 246 3.97 7.24 -6.51
C ASP A 246 3.62 7.17 -5.02
N ARG A 247 3.84 6.02 -4.37
CA ARG A 247 3.63 5.87 -2.91
C ARG A 247 4.55 6.78 -2.11
N LEU A 248 5.85 6.84 -2.47
CA LEU A 248 6.80 7.74 -1.80
C LEU A 248 6.42 9.21 -2.02
N THR A 249 5.90 9.56 -3.19
CA THR A 249 5.38 10.91 -3.48
C THR A 249 4.16 11.24 -2.62
N ALA A 250 3.26 10.29 -2.37
CA ALA A 250 2.10 10.49 -1.49
C ALA A 250 2.48 10.56 0.01
N LEU A 251 3.56 9.90 0.41
CA LEU A 251 4.07 9.92 1.79
C LEU A 251 4.75 11.25 2.17
N GLU A 252 5.34 11.96 1.20
CA GLU A 252 6.01 13.24 1.43
C GLU A 252 5.11 14.29 2.13
N PRO A 253 3.94 14.67 1.59
CA PRO A 253 3.10 15.71 2.20
C PRO A 253 2.43 15.28 3.51
N SER A 254 2.42 13.98 3.81
CA SER A 254 1.79 13.41 5.03
C SER A 254 2.80 13.09 6.14
N ALA A 255 4.08 13.43 5.94
CA ALA A 255 5.14 13.16 6.88
C ALA A 255 4.89 13.84 8.25
N PRO A 256 5.15 13.15 9.37
CA PRO A 256 4.89 13.68 10.71
C PRO A 256 5.92 14.71 11.21
N ASP A 257 7.08 14.79 10.56
CA ASP A 257 8.21 15.68 10.83
C ASP A 257 9.10 15.83 9.58
N ASP A 258 9.98 16.84 9.57
CA ASP A 258 10.82 17.19 8.41
C ASP A 258 11.85 16.11 8.08
N VAL A 259 12.33 15.37 9.09
CA VAL A 259 13.26 14.24 8.91
C VAL A 259 12.59 13.11 8.14
N ALA A 260 11.37 12.73 8.56
CA ALA A 260 10.54 11.77 7.85
C ALA A 260 10.26 12.21 6.40
N GLN A 261 9.98 13.50 6.19
CA GLN A 261 9.76 14.05 4.85
C GLN A 261 11.02 13.94 3.98
N ALA A 262 12.18 14.36 4.50
CA ALA A 262 13.45 14.28 3.81
C ALA A 262 13.81 12.83 3.43
N ARG A 263 13.55 11.87 4.33
CA ARG A 263 13.76 10.44 4.05
C ARG A 263 12.92 9.93 2.87
N ALA A 264 11.63 10.26 2.83
CA ALA A 264 10.75 9.87 1.74
C ALA A 264 11.17 10.50 0.40
N LEU A 265 11.60 11.79 0.45
CA LEU A 265 12.15 12.53 -0.69
C LEU A 265 13.42 11.86 -1.24
N ASP A 266 14.40 11.57 -0.38
CA ASP A 266 15.66 10.95 -0.79
C ASP A 266 15.44 9.59 -1.47
N LEU A 267 14.54 8.76 -0.91
CA LEU A 267 14.18 7.47 -1.51
C LEU A 267 13.50 7.64 -2.86
N ARG A 268 12.55 8.58 -2.97
CA ARG A 268 11.84 8.86 -4.24
C ARG A 268 12.83 9.28 -5.32
N ASP A 269 13.70 10.22 -5.00
CA ASP A 269 14.65 10.78 -5.96
C ASP A 269 15.70 9.74 -6.37
N ALA A 270 16.12 8.87 -5.46
CA ALA A 270 16.99 7.73 -5.77
C ALA A 270 16.32 6.70 -6.69
N VAL A 271 15.05 6.36 -6.46
CA VAL A 271 14.28 5.46 -7.35
C VAL A 271 14.10 6.08 -8.74
N ARG A 272 13.75 7.36 -8.82
CA ARG A 272 13.62 8.10 -10.09
C ARG A 272 14.95 8.15 -10.85
N ALA A 273 16.06 8.40 -10.15
CA ALA A 273 17.40 8.38 -10.75
C ALA A 273 17.77 6.98 -11.26
N ALA A 274 17.52 5.93 -10.48
CA ALA A 274 17.76 4.55 -10.87
C ALA A 274 16.97 4.15 -12.12
N ARG A 275 15.67 4.50 -12.16
CA ARG A 275 14.81 4.29 -13.34
C ARG A 275 15.38 4.99 -14.57
N GLY A 276 15.70 6.29 -14.46
CA GLY A 276 16.28 7.04 -15.58
C GLY A 276 17.61 6.48 -16.07
N GLN A 277 18.46 5.97 -15.18
CA GLN A 277 19.73 5.33 -15.54
C GLN A 277 19.52 4.01 -16.31
N ILE A 278 18.58 3.17 -15.88
CA ILE A 278 18.25 1.93 -16.59
C ILE A 278 17.65 2.23 -17.96
N GLU A 279 16.73 3.19 -18.07
CA GLU A 279 16.15 3.63 -19.34
C GLU A 279 17.22 4.18 -20.29
N ALA A 280 18.13 5.01 -19.78
CA ALA A 280 19.25 5.55 -20.57
C ALA A 280 20.21 4.44 -21.03
N LEU A 281 20.46 3.43 -20.20
CA LEU A 281 21.27 2.26 -20.55
C LEU A 281 20.63 1.44 -21.68
N LEU A 282 19.32 1.19 -21.58
CA LEU A 282 18.56 0.46 -22.60
C LEU A 282 18.54 1.24 -23.92
N ALA A 283 18.37 2.56 -23.87
CA ALA A 283 18.42 3.42 -25.05
C ALA A 283 19.81 3.49 -25.69
N ALA A 284 20.87 3.42 -24.89
CA ALA A 284 22.25 3.47 -25.40
C ALA A 284 22.70 2.18 -26.10
N GLY A 285 22.07 1.03 -25.80
CA GLY A 285 22.35 -0.24 -26.49
C GLY A 285 23.73 -0.85 -26.21
N ARG A 286 24.44 -0.40 -25.17
CA ARG A 286 25.83 -0.83 -24.86
C ARG A 286 25.84 -2.03 -23.93
N GLN A 287 26.09 -3.23 -24.47
CA GLN A 287 26.10 -4.46 -23.69
C GLN A 287 27.36 -4.60 -22.81
N GLU A 288 28.48 -3.98 -23.20
CA GLU A 288 29.77 -4.15 -22.52
C GLU A 288 29.81 -3.46 -21.15
N THR A 289 29.18 -2.29 -20.99
CA THR A 289 29.15 -1.54 -19.71
C THR A 289 27.96 -1.89 -18.84
N MET A 290 27.01 -2.64 -19.39
CA MET A 290 25.70 -2.88 -18.80
C MET A 290 25.75 -3.43 -17.36
N THR A 291 26.62 -4.41 -17.11
CA THR A 291 26.75 -5.02 -15.79
C THR A 291 27.28 -4.03 -14.76
N GLN A 292 28.27 -3.21 -15.15
CA GLN A 292 28.86 -2.20 -14.29
C GLN A 292 27.87 -1.08 -13.97
N ASP A 293 27.11 -0.64 -14.97
CA ASP A 293 26.10 0.41 -14.81
C ASP A 293 24.95 -0.06 -13.88
N LEU A 294 24.47 -1.30 -14.04
CA LEU A 294 23.48 -1.90 -13.14
C LEU A 294 24.01 -2.03 -11.70
N ASP A 295 25.30 -2.36 -11.53
CA ASP A 295 25.92 -2.43 -10.20
C ASP A 295 26.04 -1.06 -9.54
N ALA A 296 26.29 0.00 -10.32
CA ALA A 296 26.28 1.37 -9.83
C ALA A 296 24.87 1.78 -9.35
N VAL A 297 23.83 1.45 -10.12
CA VAL A 297 22.42 1.69 -9.72
C VAL A 297 22.09 0.98 -8.41
N ALA A 298 22.44 -0.31 -8.28
CA ALA A 298 22.20 -1.08 -7.06
C ALA A 298 22.94 -0.48 -5.85
N ALA A 299 24.21 -0.11 -6.03
CA ALA A 299 25.01 0.50 -4.99
C ALA A 299 24.43 1.85 -4.52
N GLN A 300 23.93 2.68 -5.44
CA GLN A 300 23.28 3.95 -5.13
C GLN A 300 22.01 3.74 -4.29
N LEU A 301 21.13 2.82 -4.69
CA LEU A 301 19.91 2.51 -3.92
C LEU A 301 20.24 1.97 -2.52
N GLU A 302 21.22 1.06 -2.43
CA GLU A 302 21.69 0.51 -1.16
C GLU A 302 22.30 1.56 -0.22
N GLN A 303 23.00 2.56 -0.78
CA GLN A 303 23.55 3.66 0.00
C GLN A 303 22.45 4.49 0.65
N VAL A 304 21.40 4.82 -0.10
CA VAL A 304 20.25 5.57 0.43
C VAL A 304 19.50 4.73 1.47
N LEU A 305 19.26 3.44 1.21
CA LEU A 305 18.61 2.54 2.18
C LEU A 305 19.38 2.46 3.51
N ARG A 306 20.72 2.46 3.48
CA ARG A 306 21.56 2.41 4.70
C ARG A 306 21.70 3.74 5.42
N ALA A 307 21.35 4.86 4.81
CA ALA A 307 21.48 6.16 5.46
C ALA A 307 20.65 6.14 6.76
N PRO A 308 21.28 6.37 7.93
CA PRO A 308 20.57 6.33 9.19
C PRO A 308 19.53 7.44 9.23
N VAL A 309 18.35 7.14 9.77
CA VAL A 309 17.38 8.17 10.13
C VAL A 309 18.05 9.03 11.22
N PRO A 310 18.29 10.33 11.00
CA PRO A 310 18.89 11.17 12.02
C PRO A 310 17.97 11.17 13.24
N LEU A 311 18.52 10.75 14.38
CA LEU A 311 17.84 10.79 15.66
C LEU A 311 18.07 12.18 16.26
N ASP A 312 17.09 13.07 16.12
CA ASP A 312 17.03 14.35 16.83
C ASP A 312 16.57 14.18 18.29
#